data_AF-A0A9D5NUT4-F1
#
_entry.id   AF-A0A9D5NUT4-F1
#
_cell.length_a   1.000
_cell.length_b   1.000
_cell.length_c   1.000
_cell.angle_alpha   90.00
_cell.angle_beta   90.00
_cell.angle_gamma   90.00
#
_symmetry.space_group_name_H-M   'P 1'
#
loop_
_entity.id
_entity.type
_entity.pdbx_description
1 polymer ?
#
loop_
_entity_poly.entity_id
_entity_poly.type
_entity_poly.pdbx_seq_one_letter_code
_entity_poly.pdbx_strand_id
1 'polypeptide(L)'
;MSKEPTPHELLEIIQNQAFKDIDLSQVLTMNDEQLCIFSLEQMERLRATRGSIAALWLSDQFLTSDRELYLMYNPHPWLDLAIEMKLPSQLPDLSDDEYRIAEWIFQMALLSHDLYAHVPFDVEQLGGGLKMTGDTYADDFRYANTPLIDWIRSAPYRRVAAMVCYIVMEQETNWAIQHNQAVQDFYAMEGWGSRYSLDQEEECEEYIAKCLDAMRLIVEHYANGRQAGLDDEEIRVLDAVFGFAPHNYAEEDFPMVREICEAAERHLPPKPYIKSEQGQRMYGNAVFDDLKKIFAKHEVDFDPSDLSDLTPGYLDKWVYDKYYEE
;
A
#
# COMPACT_ATOMS: atom_id res chain seq x y z
N MET A 1 13.82 -17.05 -35.25
CA MET A 1 13.57 -17.31 -33.83
C MET A 1 14.91 -17.23 -33.14
N SER A 2 15.10 -16.30 -32.21
CA SER A 2 16.28 -16.32 -31.34
C SER A 2 16.21 -17.57 -30.48
N LYS A 3 17.34 -18.26 -30.32
CA LYS A 3 17.46 -19.39 -29.39
C LYS A 3 17.24 -18.84 -27.97
N GLU A 4 16.44 -19.52 -27.15
CA GLU A 4 16.32 -19.19 -25.72
C GLU A 4 17.67 -19.42 -25.02
N PRO A 5 18.09 -18.54 -24.09
CA PRO A 5 19.35 -18.69 -23.39
C PRO A 5 19.32 -19.93 -22.47
N THR A 6 20.45 -20.62 -22.35
CA THR A 6 20.64 -21.62 -21.30
C THR A 6 20.62 -20.97 -19.91
N PRO A 7 20.45 -21.73 -18.81
CA PRO A 7 20.55 -21.19 -17.46
C PRO A 7 21.85 -20.40 -17.21
N HIS A 8 22.99 -20.92 -17.67
CA HIS A 8 24.29 -20.25 -17.54
C HIS A 8 24.39 -18.99 -18.41
N GLU A 9 23.94 -19.06 -19.68
CA GLU A 9 23.90 -17.87 -20.56
C GLU A 9 23.03 -16.75 -19.96
N LEU A 10 21.89 -17.10 -19.33
CA LEU A 10 21.05 -16.12 -18.64
C LEU A 10 21.76 -15.50 -17.43
N LEU A 11 22.49 -16.31 -16.65
CA LEU A 11 23.27 -15.81 -15.51
C LEU A 11 24.28 -14.76 -15.96
N GLU A 12 25.04 -15.06 -17.01
CA GLU A 12 26.00 -14.12 -17.60
C GLU A 12 25.31 -12.85 -18.11
N ILE A 13 24.13 -12.97 -18.74
CA ILE A 13 23.34 -11.82 -19.20
C ILE A 13 22.95 -10.92 -18.03
N ILE A 14 22.39 -11.48 -16.96
CA ILE A 14 21.94 -10.72 -15.78
C ILE A 14 23.15 -10.09 -15.07
N GLN A 15 24.24 -10.83 -14.89
CA GLN A 15 25.47 -10.31 -14.30
C GLN A 15 26.00 -9.10 -15.07
N ASN A 16 26.04 -9.18 -16.41
CA ASN A 16 26.54 -8.10 -17.24
C ASN A 16 25.61 -6.89 -17.33
N GLN A 17 24.29 -7.08 -17.22
CA GLN A 17 23.31 -5.99 -17.37
C GLN A 17 22.95 -5.32 -16.04
N ALA A 18 22.74 -6.11 -14.98
CA ALA A 18 22.29 -5.62 -13.68
C ALA A 18 23.45 -5.46 -12.69
N PHE A 19 24.39 -6.40 -12.65
CA PHE A 19 25.44 -6.49 -11.61
C PHE A 19 26.85 -6.27 -12.15
N LYS A 20 26.98 -5.50 -13.23
CA LYS A 20 28.27 -5.21 -13.83
C LYS A 20 29.18 -4.55 -12.79
N ASP A 21 30.43 -5.02 -12.74
CA ASP A 21 31.47 -4.53 -11.82
C ASP A 21 31.20 -4.82 -10.33
N ILE A 22 30.21 -5.67 -10.02
CA ILE A 22 29.93 -6.18 -8.67
C ILE A 22 30.52 -7.58 -8.50
N ASP A 23 31.24 -7.80 -7.41
CA ASP A 23 31.78 -9.11 -7.03
C ASP A 23 30.70 -9.97 -6.36
N LEU A 24 29.95 -10.73 -7.15
CA LEU A 24 28.88 -11.60 -6.66
C LEU A 24 29.39 -12.83 -5.90
N SER A 25 30.71 -13.13 -5.93
CA SER A 25 31.24 -14.27 -5.19
C SER A 25 31.10 -14.08 -3.67
N GLN A 26 30.95 -12.84 -3.20
CA GLN A 26 30.78 -12.51 -1.78
C GLN A 26 29.49 -13.11 -1.20
N VAL A 27 28.42 -13.21 -2.00
CA VAL A 27 27.12 -13.83 -1.63
C VAL A 27 27.31 -15.22 -1.04
N LEU A 28 28.31 -15.97 -1.50
CA LEU A 28 28.56 -17.35 -1.08
C LEU A 28 29.03 -17.46 0.39
N THR A 29 29.54 -16.36 0.94
CA THR A 29 30.22 -16.32 2.25
C THR A 29 29.53 -15.44 3.29
N MET A 30 28.56 -14.62 2.87
CA MET A 30 27.80 -13.75 3.76
C MET A 30 26.85 -14.55 4.65
N ASN A 31 26.67 -14.11 5.89
CA ASN A 31 25.54 -14.54 6.71
C ASN A 31 24.25 -13.80 6.32
N ASP A 32 23.11 -14.18 6.90
CA ASP A 32 21.80 -13.63 6.53
C ASP A 32 21.71 -12.11 6.70
N GLU A 33 22.28 -11.55 7.77
CA GLU A 33 22.29 -10.10 8.02
C GLU A 33 23.13 -9.35 6.98
N GLN A 34 24.33 -9.86 6.69
CA GLN A 34 25.22 -9.30 5.67
C GLN A 34 24.58 -9.38 4.28
N LEU A 35 23.90 -10.50 3.99
CA LEU A 35 23.23 -10.71 2.71
C LEU A 35 22.05 -9.74 2.55
N CYS A 36 21.26 -9.52 3.60
CA CYS A 36 20.19 -8.53 3.60
C CYS A 36 20.72 -7.11 3.32
N ILE A 37 21.77 -6.68 4.04
CA ILE A 37 22.41 -5.37 3.82
C ILE A 37 22.89 -5.26 2.36
N PHE A 38 23.62 -6.27 1.88
CA PHE A 38 24.13 -6.29 0.52
C PHE A 38 23.00 -6.24 -0.53
N SER A 39 21.91 -6.99 -0.32
CA SER A 39 20.73 -6.95 -1.18
C SER A 39 20.12 -5.55 -1.27
N LEU A 40 19.97 -4.86 -0.14
CA LEU A 40 19.42 -3.49 -0.12
C LEU A 40 20.37 -2.49 -0.80
N GLU A 41 21.69 -2.59 -0.58
CA GLU A 41 22.69 -1.79 -1.29
C GLU A 41 22.61 -1.98 -2.80
N GLN A 42 22.49 -3.24 -3.25
CA GLN A 42 22.37 -3.55 -4.67
C GLN A 42 21.03 -3.07 -5.24
N MET A 43 19.94 -3.15 -4.47
CA MET A 43 18.63 -2.68 -4.92
C MET A 43 18.62 -1.16 -5.09
N GLU A 44 19.16 -0.44 -4.10
CA GLU A 44 19.35 1.01 -4.16
C GLU A 44 20.18 1.42 -5.38
N ARG A 45 21.30 0.72 -5.64
CA ARG A 45 22.14 0.94 -6.83
C ARG A 45 21.39 0.69 -8.13
N LEU A 46 20.64 -0.41 -8.23
CA LEU A 46 19.86 -0.74 -9.42
C LEU A 46 18.80 0.33 -9.70
N ARG A 47 18.13 0.84 -8.67
CA ARG A 47 17.18 1.95 -8.80
C ARG A 47 17.85 3.26 -9.20
N ALA A 48 19.06 3.54 -8.68
CA ALA A 48 19.82 4.70 -9.14
C ALA A 48 20.29 4.60 -10.61
N THR A 49 20.26 3.40 -11.21
CA THR A 49 20.79 3.14 -12.54
C THR A 49 19.73 3.30 -13.63
N ARG A 50 19.99 4.20 -14.60
CA ARG A 50 19.16 4.42 -15.80
C ARG A 50 17.70 4.81 -15.49
N GLY A 51 17.45 5.63 -14.47
CA GLY A 51 16.09 6.04 -14.08
C GLY A 51 15.26 4.86 -13.57
N SER A 52 15.86 4.09 -12.66
CA SER A 52 15.34 2.84 -12.08
C SER A 52 15.08 1.67 -13.04
N ILE A 53 15.21 1.84 -14.37
CA ILE A 53 14.94 0.80 -15.38
C ILE A 53 15.72 -0.51 -15.13
N ALA A 54 16.91 -0.47 -14.52
CA ALA A 54 17.68 -1.69 -14.27
C ALA A 54 17.03 -2.63 -13.24
N ALA A 55 16.43 -2.08 -12.18
CA ALA A 55 15.69 -2.86 -11.19
C ALA A 55 14.42 -3.47 -11.83
N LEU A 56 13.67 -2.68 -12.60
CA LEU A 56 12.51 -3.15 -13.36
C LEU A 56 12.89 -4.27 -14.34
N TRP A 57 13.94 -4.06 -15.13
CA TRP A 57 14.42 -5.05 -16.09
C TRP A 57 14.80 -6.38 -15.41
N LEU A 58 15.43 -6.31 -14.23
CA LEU A 58 15.76 -7.50 -13.45
C LEU A 58 14.51 -8.25 -13.02
N SER A 59 13.50 -7.54 -12.51
CA SER A 59 12.18 -8.13 -12.20
C SER A 59 11.61 -8.82 -13.43
N ASP A 60 11.51 -8.10 -14.55
CA ASP A 60 10.90 -8.57 -15.80
C ASP A 60 11.58 -9.82 -16.41
N GLN A 61 12.78 -10.20 -15.95
CA GLN A 61 13.35 -11.49 -16.33
C GLN A 61 12.55 -12.66 -15.74
N PHE A 62 11.96 -12.50 -14.55
CA PHE A 62 11.30 -13.56 -13.79
C PHE A 62 9.80 -13.33 -13.63
N LEU A 63 9.42 -12.10 -13.33
CA LEU A 63 8.06 -11.66 -13.07
C LEU A 63 7.91 -10.26 -13.63
N THR A 64 6.93 -10.06 -14.50
CA THR A 64 6.68 -8.69 -14.94
C THR A 64 6.06 -7.90 -13.79
N SER A 65 6.58 -6.70 -13.58
CA SER A 65 6.08 -5.81 -12.52
C SER A 65 4.77 -5.10 -12.92
N ASP A 66 4.20 -5.41 -14.07
CA ASP A 66 2.89 -4.91 -14.49
C ASP A 66 1.79 -5.82 -13.93
N ARG A 67 1.07 -5.31 -12.91
CA ARG A 67 -0.05 -6.01 -12.26
C ARG A 67 -1.13 -6.49 -13.26
N GLU A 68 -1.21 -5.90 -14.46
CA GLU A 68 -2.20 -6.26 -15.50
C GLU A 68 -1.70 -7.30 -16.52
N LEU A 69 -0.39 -7.59 -16.57
CA LEU A 69 0.21 -8.51 -17.53
C LEU A 69 0.73 -9.76 -16.83
N TYR A 70 -0.09 -10.78 -16.58
CA TYR A 70 0.43 -12.06 -16.07
C TYR A 70 0.88 -13.00 -17.20
N LEU A 71 1.76 -12.56 -18.09
CA LEU A 71 2.12 -13.43 -19.22
C LEU A 71 3.63 -13.49 -19.46
N MET A 72 4.31 -14.28 -18.61
CA MET A 72 5.44 -15.07 -19.07
C MET A 72 4.93 -16.06 -20.13
N TYR A 73 4.89 -15.63 -21.39
CA TYR A 73 4.50 -16.50 -22.50
C TYR A 73 5.51 -17.62 -22.78
N ASN A 74 6.72 -17.55 -22.19
CA ASN A 74 7.78 -18.55 -22.32
C ASN A 74 8.20 -19.07 -20.94
N PRO A 75 8.49 -20.38 -20.80
CA PRO A 75 9.02 -20.94 -19.56
C PRO A 75 10.39 -20.35 -19.25
N HIS A 76 10.54 -19.71 -18.08
CA HIS A 76 11.83 -19.20 -17.64
C HIS A 76 12.82 -20.36 -17.40
N PRO A 77 14.08 -20.28 -17.85
CA PRO A 77 15.02 -21.41 -17.77
C PRO A 77 15.30 -21.86 -16.33
N TRP A 78 15.26 -20.93 -15.35
CA TRP A 78 15.49 -21.25 -13.93
C TRP A 78 14.24 -21.67 -13.15
N LEU A 79 13.03 -21.47 -13.68
CA LEU A 79 11.80 -21.70 -12.93
C LEU A 79 11.10 -22.99 -13.38
N ASP A 80 10.49 -23.71 -12.43
CA ASP A 80 9.70 -24.92 -12.71
C ASP A 80 8.23 -24.54 -12.96
N LEU A 81 7.60 -23.85 -11.98
CA LEU A 81 6.25 -23.29 -12.03
C LEU A 81 6.28 -21.83 -11.58
N ALA A 82 5.50 -20.95 -12.23
CA ALA A 82 5.25 -19.53 -11.93
C ALA A 82 6.36 -18.71 -11.24
N ILE A 83 6.69 -19.00 -9.98
CA ILE A 83 7.67 -18.29 -9.13
C ILE A 83 8.58 -19.22 -8.30
N GLU A 84 8.66 -20.51 -8.63
CA GLU A 84 9.50 -21.47 -7.92
C GLU A 84 10.78 -21.77 -8.72
N MET A 85 11.93 -21.51 -8.11
CA MET A 85 13.22 -21.86 -8.68
C MET A 85 13.39 -23.38 -8.72
N LYS A 86 13.85 -23.90 -9.86
CA LYS A 86 14.20 -25.31 -10.03
C LYS A 86 15.26 -25.74 -9.02
N LEU A 87 15.23 -27.01 -8.64
CA LEU A 87 16.28 -27.61 -7.80
C LEU A 87 17.62 -27.66 -8.55
N PRO A 88 18.77 -27.71 -7.85
CA PRO A 88 20.09 -27.77 -8.50
C PRO A 88 20.21 -28.93 -9.51
N SER A 89 19.62 -30.09 -9.19
CA SER A 89 19.62 -31.27 -10.07
C SER A 89 18.86 -31.08 -11.38
N GLN A 90 17.96 -30.09 -11.45
CA GLN A 90 17.20 -29.71 -12.64
C GLN A 90 17.92 -28.59 -13.45
N LEU A 91 18.98 -28.00 -12.91
CA LEU A 91 19.82 -26.97 -13.54
C LEU A 91 21.29 -27.42 -13.64
N PRO A 92 21.58 -28.55 -14.32
CA PRO A 92 22.93 -29.13 -14.36
C PRO A 92 23.98 -28.25 -15.07
N ASP A 93 23.53 -27.21 -15.78
CA ASP A 93 24.38 -26.23 -16.44
C ASP A 93 24.93 -25.16 -15.47
N LEU A 94 24.47 -25.12 -14.22
CA LEU A 94 24.99 -24.27 -13.17
C LEU A 94 25.79 -25.12 -12.17
N SER A 95 26.97 -24.66 -11.78
CA SER A 95 27.67 -25.16 -10.60
C SER A 95 26.92 -24.79 -9.31
N ASP A 96 27.26 -25.44 -8.18
CA ASP A 96 26.64 -25.14 -6.88
C ASP A 96 26.78 -23.66 -6.48
N ASP A 97 27.93 -23.05 -6.76
CA ASP A 97 28.18 -21.64 -6.49
C ASP A 97 27.34 -20.74 -7.42
N GLU A 98 27.27 -21.06 -8.71
CA GLU A 98 26.43 -20.33 -9.66
C GLU A 98 24.94 -20.45 -9.33
N TYR A 99 24.50 -21.62 -8.85
CA TYR A 99 23.14 -21.84 -8.40
C TYR A 99 22.79 -20.93 -7.22
N ARG A 100 23.66 -20.86 -6.20
CA ARG A 100 23.44 -19.98 -5.03
C ARG A 100 23.41 -18.49 -5.42
N ILE A 101 24.26 -18.08 -6.37
CA ILE A 101 24.22 -16.71 -6.90
C ILE A 101 22.93 -16.47 -7.68
N ALA A 102 22.49 -17.42 -8.51
CA ALA A 102 21.25 -17.34 -9.26
C ALA A 102 20.02 -17.27 -8.32
N GLU A 103 20.04 -18.00 -7.21
CA GLU A 103 19.01 -17.95 -6.17
C GLU A 103 18.93 -16.57 -5.52
N TRP A 104 20.07 -15.98 -5.15
CA TRP A 104 20.11 -14.61 -4.64
C TRP A 104 19.63 -13.58 -5.67
N ILE A 105 20.03 -13.71 -6.94
CA ILE A 105 19.54 -12.87 -8.04
C ILE A 105 18.02 -12.98 -8.18
N PHE A 106 17.48 -14.19 -8.03
CA PHE A 106 16.04 -14.41 -8.08
C PHE A 106 15.32 -13.70 -6.92
N GLN A 107 15.83 -13.80 -5.68
CA GLN A 107 15.29 -13.05 -4.54
C GLN A 107 15.34 -11.53 -4.75
N MET A 108 16.42 -11.02 -5.34
CA MET A 108 16.53 -9.61 -5.73
C MET A 108 15.48 -9.21 -6.79
N ALA A 109 15.18 -10.10 -7.73
CA ALA A 109 14.13 -9.86 -8.72
C ALA A 109 12.73 -9.83 -8.08
N LEU A 110 12.46 -10.73 -7.11
CA LEU A 110 11.21 -10.71 -6.33
C LEU A 110 11.06 -9.42 -5.53
N LEU A 111 12.10 -9.00 -4.80
CA LEU A 111 12.07 -7.74 -4.08
C LEU A 111 11.87 -6.55 -5.03
N SER A 112 12.52 -6.56 -6.19
CA SER A 112 12.32 -5.52 -7.20
C SER A 112 10.87 -5.49 -7.69
N HIS A 113 10.30 -6.65 -8.01
CA HIS A 113 8.91 -6.81 -8.38
C HIS A 113 8.00 -6.20 -7.32
N ASP A 114 8.14 -6.60 -6.07
CA ASP A 114 7.24 -6.19 -4.99
C ASP A 114 7.34 -4.69 -4.70
N LEU A 115 8.55 -4.12 -4.75
CA LEU A 115 8.74 -2.67 -4.65
C LEU A 115 8.06 -1.94 -5.81
N TYR A 116 8.24 -2.39 -7.06
CA TYR A 116 7.66 -1.73 -8.24
C TYR A 116 6.15 -1.87 -8.38
N ALA A 117 5.67 -3.08 -8.09
CA ALA A 117 4.26 -3.40 -8.08
C ALA A 117 3.61 -3.02 -6.74
N HIS A 118 4.32 -2.34 -5.83
CA HIS A 118 3.84 -1.89 -4.52
C HIS A 118 3.12 -2.99 -3.71
N VAL A 119 3.60 -4.23 -3.78
CA VAL A 119 2.99 -5.37 -3.10
C VAL A 119 3.59 -5.47 -1.69
N PRO A 120 2.78 -5.58 -0.62
CA PRO A 120 3.32 -5.90 0.71
C PRO A 120 4.04 -7.25 0.71
N PHE A 121 5.24 -7.28 1.29
CA PHE A 121 6.11 -8.46 1.35
C PHE A 121 6.59 -8.71 2.79
N ASP A 122 7.45 -9.71 2.99
CA ASP A 122 8.01 -9.96 4.32
C ASP A 122 8.97 -8.82 4.74
N VAL A 123 8.61 -8.07 5.77
CA VAL A 123 9.39 -6.95 6.30
C VAL A 123 10.78 -7.37 6.82
N GLU A 124 10.99 -8.65 7.14
CA GLU A 124 12.32 -9.15 7.54
C GLU A 124 13.36 -9.00 6.43
N GLN A 125 12.92 -8.96 5.16
CA GLN A 125 13.81 -8.71 4.01
C GLN A 125 14.45 -7.32 4.04
N LEU A 126 13.88 -6.37 4.78
CA LEU A 126 14.42 -5.02 4.98
C LEU A 126 15.48 -4.96 6.10
N GLY A 127 15.65 -6.04 6.86
CA GLY A 127 16.64 -6.15 7.92
C GLY A 127 16.36 -5.25 9.12
N GLY A 128 17.40 -4.85 9.84
CA GLY A 128 17.28 -3.90 10.96
C GLY A 128 16.51 -4.43 12.19
N GLY A 129 16.31 -5.74 12.29
CA GLY A 129 15.53 -6.37 13.37
C GLY A 129 14.02 -6.23 13.22
N LEU A 130 13.55 -5.82 12.03
CA LEU A 130 12.13 -5.90 11.66
C LEU A 130 11.64 -7.35 11.72
N LYS A 131 10.37 -7.52 12.08
CA LYS A 131 9.71 -8.81 12.20
C LYS A 131 8.27 -8.67 11.77
N MET A 132 7.72 -9.74 11.21
CA MET A 132 6.30 -9.86 10.97
C MET A 132 5.54 -9.76 12.31
N THR A 133 4.53 -8.90 12.36
CA THR A 133 3.71 -8.64 13.56
C THR A 133 2.23 -8.95 13.34
N GLY A 134 1.77 -8.95 12.09
CA GLY A 134 0.39 -9.26 11.71
C GLY A 134 0.18 -10.69 11.21
N ASP A 135 -1.06 -10.97 10.77
CA ASP A 135 -1.44 -12.25 10.13
C ASP A 135 -1.12 -12.23 8.63
N THR A 136 -1.05 -11.04 8.02
CA THR A 136 -0.71 -10.82 6.62
C THR A 136 0.42 -9.82 6.46
N TYR A 137 1.15 -9.87 5.34
CA TYR A 137 2.15 -8.85 5.04
C TYR A 137 1.54 -7.44 4.93
N ALA A 138 0.29 -7.32 4.49
CA ALA A 138 -0.40 -6.02 4.41
C ALA A 138 -0.54 -5.35 5.79
N ASP A 139 -0.71 -6.13 6.86
CA ASP A 139 -0.86 -5.61 8.22
C ASP A 139 0.45 -4.98 8.73
N ASP A 140 1.60 -5.49 8.29
CA ASP A 140 2.90 -4.94 8.68
C ASP A 140 3.22 -3.65 7.93
N PHE A 141 2.63 -3.43 6.75
CA PHE A 141 2.78 -2.20 5.97
C PHE A 141 1.74 -1.15 6.37
N ARG A 142 1.54 -0.96 7.68
CA ARG A 142 0.67 0.08 8.24
C ARG A 142 1.50 1.14 8.96
N TYR A 143 1.01 2.37 9.00
CA TYR A 143 1.66 3.47 9.72
C TYR A 143 1.79 3.19 11.23
N ALA A 144 0.90 2.36 11.77
CA ALA A 144 0.97 1.88 13.14
C ALA A 144 2.22 1.02 13.44
N ASN A 145 2.86 0.41 12.42
CA ASN A 145 4.08 -0.37 12.58
C ASN A 145 5.28 0.55 12.81
N THR A 146 5.47 0.96 14.07
CA THR A 146 6.52 1.92 14.47
C THR A 146 7.94 1.46 14.05
N PRO A 147 8.34 0.18 14.23
CA PRO A 147 9.62 -0.31 13.70
C PRO A 147 9.83 -0.05 12.20
N LEU A 148 8.83 -0.35 11.37
CA LEU A 148 8.92 -0.10 9.92
C LEU A 148 9.02 1.40 9.61
N ILE A 149 8.23 2.23 10.28
CA ILE A 149 8.26 3.68 10.09
C ILE A 149 9.63 4.26 10.51
N ASP A 150 10.22 3.79 11.60
CA ASP A 150 11.55 4.23 12.03
C ASP A 150 12.64 3.76 11.06
N TRP A 151 12.50 2.57 10.47
CA TRP A 151 13.35 2.13 9.37
C TRP A 151 13.22 3.05 8.15
N ILE A 152 11.99 3.38 7.70
CA ILE A 152 11.76 4.29 6.56
C ILE A 152 12.40 5.66 6.81
N ARG A 153 12.33 6.18 8.04
CA ARG A 153 12.93 7.47 8.41
C ARG A 153 14.45 7.49 8.37
N SER A 154 15.11 6.37 8.68
CA SER A 154 16.55 6.32 8.95
C SER A 154 17.36 5.47 7.99
N ALA A 155 16.72 4.64 7.17
CA ALA A 155 17.40 3.75 6.22
C ALA A 155 18.26 4.56 5.24
N PRO A 156 19.51 4.13 4.98
CA PRO A 156 20.40 4.80 4.04
C PRO A 156 20.00 4.57 2.56
N TYR A 157 19.10 3.62 2.31
CA TYR A 157 18.62 3.25 0.98
C TYR A 157 17.38 4.07 0.62
N ARG A 158 17.55 5.37 0.32
CA ARG A 158 16.41 6.30 0.22
C ARG A 158 15.43 5.95 -0.89
N ARG A 159 15.89 5.43 -2.04
CA ARG A 159 14.98 5.00 -3.12
C ARG A 159 14.18 3.78 -2.71
N VAL A 160 14.81 2.82 -2.03
CA VAL A 160 14.10 1.65 -1.48
C VAL A 160 13.09 2.10 -0.41
N ALA A 161 13.52 2.94 0.53
CA ALA A 161 12.67 3.46 1.59
C ALA A 161 11.46 4.24 1.06
N ALA A 162 11.61 4.97 -0.06
CA ALA A 162 10.51 5.69 -0.68
C ALA A 162 9.47 4.72 -1.26
N MET A 163 9.90 3.62 -1.89
CA MET A 163 8.99 2.58 -2.38
C MET A 163 8.29 1.85 -1.24
N VAL A 164 9.01 1.54 -0.16
CA VAL A 164 8.40 0.96 1.05
C VAL A 164 7.38 1.93 1.66
N CYS A 165 7.69 3.23 1.73
CA CYS A 165 6.76 4.27 2.17
C CYS A 165 5.54 4.38 1.26
N TYR A 166 5.71 4.19 -0.05
CA TYR A 166 4.60 4.13 -1.00
C TYR A 166 3.68 2.96 -0.69
N ILE A 167 4.22 1.77 -0.43
CA ILE A 167 3.43 0.58 -0.06
C ILE A 167 2.62 0.86 1.21
N VAL A 168 3.24 1.45 2.23
CA VAL A 168 2.52 1.85 3.46
C VAL A 168 1.39 2.83 3.14
N MET A 169 1.65 3.84 2.31
CA MET A 169 0.63 4.82 1.90
C MET A 169 -0.52 4.17 1.12
N GLU A 170 -0.23 3.19 0.24
CA GLU A 170 -1.25 2.41 -0.47
C GLU A 170 -2.11 1.59 0.52
N GLN A 171 -1.50 0.96 1.54
CA GLN A 171 -2.25 0.22 2.55
C GLN A 171 -3.11 1.13 3.44
N GLU A 172 -2.61 2.30 3.85
CA GLU A 172 -3.40 3.30 4.57
C GLU A 172 -4.57 3.81 3.73
N THR A 173 -4.34 4.05 2.43
CA THR A 173 -5.39 4.44 1.48
C THR A 173 -6.43 3.32 1.31
N ASN A 174 -6.00 2.06 1.15
CA ASN A 174 -6.89 0.91 1.02
C ASN A 174 -7.77 0.72 2.25
N TRP A 175 -7.21 0.95 3.44
CA TRP A 175 -7.99 0.97 4.67
C TRP A 175 -9.00 2.11 4.67
N ALA A 176 -8.59 3.33 4.29
CA ALA A 176 -9.48 4.49 4.21
C ALA A 176 -10.63 4.29 3.22
N ILE A 177 -10.42 3.59 2.08
CA ILE A 177 -11.49 3.24 1.12
C ILE A 177 -12.67 2.52 1.79
N GLN A 178 -12.39 1.71 2.82
CA GLN A 178 -13.40 0.93 3.53
C GLN A 178 -13.99 1.68 4.73
N HIS A 179 -13.25 2.63 5.30
CA HIS A 179 -13.59 3.20 6.61
C HIS A 179 -13.88 4.71 6.58
N ASN A 180 -13.33 5.49 5.65
CA ASN A 180 -13.49 6.94 5.60
C ASN A 180 -13.01 7.53 4.26
N GLN A 181 -13.94 7.92 3.37
CA GLN A 181 -13.60 8.46 2.05
C GLN A 181 -12.90 9.82 2.08
N ALA A 182 -13.22 10.68 3.05
CA ALA A 182 -12.55 11.97 3.16
C ALA A 182 -11.05 11.78 3.48
N VAL A 183 -10.72 10.80 4.33
CA VAL A 183 -9.34 10.38 4.61
C VAL A 183 -8.69 9.75 3.38
N GLN A 184 -9.42 8.94 2.61
CA GLN A 184 -8.92 8.38 1.35
C GLN A 184 -8.51 9.50 0.38
N ASP A 185 -9.36 10.52 0.19
CA ASP A 185 -9.09 11.62 -0.72
C ASP A 185 -7.93 12.49 -0.22
N PHE A 186 -7.80 12.68 1.09
CA PHE A 186 -6.62 13.31 1.69
C PHE A 186 -5.33 12.54 1.38
N TYR A 187 -5.32 11.23 1.60
CA TYR A 187 -4.17 10.40 1.25
C TYR A 187 -3.89 10.38 -0.26
N ALA A 188 -4.92 10.39 -1.11
CA ALA A 188 -4.72 10.51 -2.54
C ALA A 188 -4.11 11.87 -2.92
N MET A 189 -4.52 12.96 -2.28
CA MET A 189 -3.96 14.30 -2.53
C MET A 189 -2.50 14.43 -2.04
N GLU A 190 -2.21 13.91 -0.85
CA GLU A 190 -0.89 14.02 -0.24
C GLU A 190 0.09 12.95 -0.72
N GLY A 191 -0.36 11.72 -0.93
CA GLY A 191 0.48 10.55 -1.23
C GLY A 191 0.71 10.26 -2.70
N TRP A 192 -0.07 10.85 -3.62
CA TRP A 192 0.04 10.53 -5.03
C TRP A 192 1.22 11.25 -5.68
N GLY A 193 2.37 10.57 -5.66
CA GLY A 193 3.53 10.87 -6.52
C GLY A 193 3.45 10.12 -7.84
N SER A 194 4.12 10.62 -8.88
CA SER A 194 4.39 9.78 -10.05
C SER A 194 5.34 8.66 -9.62
N ARG A 195 4.99 7.39 -9.83
CA ARG A 195 5.90 6.25 -9.58
C ARG A 195 7.27 6.38 -10.27
N TYR A 196 7.37 7.26 -11.27
CA TYR A 196 8.57 7.56 -12.04
C TYR A 196 9.36 8.79 -11.50
N SER A 197 8.89 9.46 -10.45
CA SER A 197 9.57 10.61 -9.83
C SER A 197 10.31 10.23 -8.54
N LEU A 198 10.64 8.95 -8.35
CA LEU A 198 11.35 8.42 -7.17
C LEU A 198 12.71 7.84 -7.57
N ASP A 199 13.39 8.55 -8.48
CA ASP A 199 14.71 8.18 -9.02
C ASP A 199 15.84 9.00 -8.39
N GLN A 200 15.56 10.23 -7.97
CA GLN A 200 16.51 11.09 -7.28
C GLN A 200 16.36 10.97 -5.76
N GLU A 201 17.47 11.03 -5.05
CA GLU A 201 17.49 10.86 -3.59
C GLU A 201 16.74 11.99 -2.87
N GLU A 202 16.93 13.24 -3.30
CA GLU A 202 16.20 14.40 -2.76
C GLU A 202 14.69 14.25 -2.93
N GLU A 203 14.23 13.83 -4.11
CA GLU A 203 12.80 13.56 -4.38
C GLU A 203 12.26 12.43 -3.49
N CYS A 204 13.07 11.40 -3.23
CA CYS A 204 12.71 10.30 -2.33
C CYS A 204 12.56 10.79 -0.88
N GLU A 205 13.46 11.65 -0.41
CA GLU A 205 13.38 12.23 0.94
C GLU A 205 12.15 13.13 1.10
N GLU A 206 11.89 14.02 0.14
CA GLU A 206 10.70 14.88 0.13
C GLU A 206 9.42 14.03 0.13
N TYR A 207 9.37 12.99 -0.70
CA TYR A 207 8.23 12.07 -0.76
C TYR A 207 7.98 11.36 0.56
N ILE A 208 9.03 10.80 1.17
CA ILE A 208 8.93 10.12 2.47
C ILE A 208 8.44 11.09 3.54
N ALA A 209 9.01 12.30 3.60
CA ALA A 209 8.57 13.31 4.57
C ALA A 209 7.08 13.65 4.40
N LYS A 210 6.64 13.88 3.16
CA LYS A 210 5.25 14.22 2.84
C LYS A 210 4.29 13.10 3.25
N CYS A 211 4.56 11.85 2.85
CA CYS A 211 3.68 10.72 3.15
C CYS A 211 3.62 10.43 4.66
N LEU A 212 4.76 10.45 5.36
CA LEU A 212 4.78 10.25 6.81
C LEU A 212 4.04 11.37 7.55
N ASP A 213 4.14 12.62 7.09
CA ASP A 213 3.39 13.72 7.69
C ASP A 213 1.88 13.58 7.47
N ALA A 214 1.44 13.21 6.26
CA ALA A 214 0.04 12.95 5.97
C ALA A 214 -0.55 11.85 6.87
N MET A 215 0.14 10.71 7.00
CA MET A 215 -0.30 9.61 7.88
C MET A 215 -0.31 10.03 9.36
N ARG A 216 0.69 10.81 9.81
CA ARG A 216 0.71 11.40 11.15
C ARG A 216 -0.50 12.29 11.40
N LEU A 217 -0.82 13.18 10.46
CA LEU A 217 -1.94 14.12 10.58
C LEU A 217 -3.29 13.41 10.71
N ILE A 218 -3.48 12.27 10.03
CA ILE A 218 -4.69 11.46 10.19
C ILE A 218 -4.73 10.77 11.55
N VAL A 219 -3.62 10.20 12.03
CA VAL A 219 -3.58 9.63 13.39
C VAL A 219 -3.92 10.69 14.45
N GLU A 220 -3.39 11.90 14.29
CA GLU A 220 -3.69 13.04 15.17
C GLU A 220 -5.13 13.49 15.05
N HIS A 221 -5.71 13.52 13.85
CA HIS A 221 -7.12 13.81 13.61
C HIS A 221 -8.01 12.89 14.43
N TYR A 222 -7.86 11.57 14.28
CA TYR A 222 -8.62 10.60 15.06
C TYR A 222 -8.36 10.70 16.57
N ALA A 223 -7.12 10.97 17.00
CA ALA A 223 -6.80 11.17 18.40
C ALA A 223 -7.49 12.41 18.99
N ASN A 224 -7.52 13.52 18.24
CA ASN A 224 -8.16 14.76 18.62
C ASN A 224 -9.68 14.60 18.72
N GLY A 225 -10.30 13.88 17.78
CA GLY A 225 -11.73 13.57 17.82
C GLY A 225 -12.11 12.77 19.07
N ARG A 226 -11.33 11.72 19.38
CA ARG A 226 -11.50 10.94 20.61
C ARG A 226 -11.31 11.76 21.87
N GLN A 227 -10.33 12.67 21.89
CA GLN A 227 -10.12 13.58 23.01
C GLN A 227 -11.29 14.57 23.19
N ALA A 228 -11.94 14.97 22.09
CA ALA A 228 -13.15 15.79 22.11
C ALA A 228 -14.41 15.01 22.53
N GLY A 229 -14.30 13.69 22.76
CA GLY A 229 -15.39 12.84 23.22
C GLY A 229 -16.25 12.25 22.09
N LEU A 230 -15.69 12.17 20.88
CA LEU A 230 -16.30 11.46 19.75
C LEU A 230 -15.75 10.03 19.65
N ASP A 231 -16.55 9.08 19.18
CA ASP A 231 -16.06 7.79 18.73
C ASP A 231 -15.62 7.81 17.24
N ASP A 232 -15.04 6.71 16.76
CA ASP A 232 -14.49 6.64 15.40
C ASP A 232 -15.60 6.73 14.31
N GLU A 233 -16.84 6.36 14.63
CA GLU A 233 -17.97 6.47 13.71
C GLU A 233 -18.49 7.91 13.65
N GLU A 234 -18.63 8.57 14.79
CA GLU A 234 -18.96 9.99 14.87
C GLU A 234 -17.90 10.84 14.12
N ILE A 235 -16.62 10.52 14.27
CA ILE A 235 -15.54 11.16 13.51
C ILE A 235 -15.73 10.98 12.00
N ARG A 236 -15.97 9.74 11.55
CA ARG A 236 -16.19 9.43 10.13
C ARG A 236 -17.39 10.21 9.56
N VAL A 237 -18.48 10.29 10.31
CA VAL A 237 -19.68 11.03 9.88
C VAL A 237 -19.36 12.52 9.78
N LEU A 238 -18.63 13.08 10.73
CA LEU A 238 -18.22 14.49 10.69
C LEU A 238 -17.34 14.77 9.46
N ASP A 239 -16.34 13.93 9.20
CA ASP A 239 -15.48 14.02 8.01
C ASP A 239 -16.31 13.95 6.71
N ALA A 240 -17.33 13.09 6.69
CA ALA A 240 -18.27 12.97 5.57
C ALA A 240 -19.12 14.23 5.39
N VAL A 241 -19.59 14.85 6.49
CA VAL A 241 -20.37 16.09 6.47
C VAL A 241 -19.57 17.28 5.98
N PHE A 242 -18.28 17.36 6.32
CA PHE A 242 -17.42 18.44 5.86
C PHE A 242 -16.84 18.19 4.45
N GLY A 243 -16.81 16.93 4.01
CA GLY A 243 -16.25 16.56 2.72
C GLY A 243 -14.71 16.59 2.68
N PHE A 244 -14.03 16.66 3.83
CA PHE A 244 -12.57 16.60 3.91
C PHE A 244 -12.09 16.16 5.31
N ALA A 245 -10.86 15.65 5.36
CA ALA A 245 -10.10 15.38 6.58
C ALA A 245 -8.61 15.68 6.29
N PRO A 246 -7.76 15.99 7.30
CA PRO A 246 -8.11 16.27 8.68
C PRO A 246 -8.75 17.65 8.83
N HIS A 247 -9.45 17.88 9.94
CA HIS A 247 -10.04 19.18 10.28
C HIS A 247 -10.14 19.38 11.79
N ASN A 248 -10.52 20.59 12.22
CA ASN A 248 -10.76 20.85 13.63
C ASN A 248 -12.16 20.38 14.03
N TYR A 249 -12.28 19.81 15.23
CA TYR A 249 -13.55 19.44 15.83
C TYR A 249 -14.16 20.64 16.57
N ALA A 250 -15.35 21.08 16.17
CA ALA A 250 -16.10 22.11 16.86
C ALA A 250 -17.25 21.48 17.65
N GLU A 251 -17.36 21.80 18.94
CA GLU A 251 -18.34 21.16 19.84
C GLU A 251 -19.80 21.41 19.40
N GLU A 252 -20.04 22.52 18.69
CA GLU A 252 -21.35 22.84 18.11
C GLU A 252 -21.85 21.81 17.09
N ASP A 253 -20.97 21.06 16.43
CA ASP A 253 -21.34 20.08 15.40
C ASP A 253 -21.73 18.71 15.99
N PHE A 254 -21.31 18.42 17.24
CA PHE A 254 -21.46 17.09 17.84
C PHE A 254 -22.93 16.64 18.00
N PRO A 255 -23.88 17.52 18.41
CA PRO A 255 -25.28 17.14 18.48
C PRO A 255 -25.84 16.68 17.13
N MET A 256 -25.43 17.33 16.03
CA MET A 256 -25.86 16.95 14.69
C MET A 256 -25.35 15.56 14.32
N VAL A 257 -24.06 15.31 14.50
CA VAL A 257 -23.44 14.01 14.17
C VAL A 257 -24.09 12.87 14.95
N ARG A 258 -24.33 13.06 16.26
CA ARG A 258 -25.03 12.07 17.08
C ARG A 258 -26.43 11.76 16.56
N GLU A 259 -27.18 12.79 16.18
CA GLU A 259 -28.51 12.61 15.58
C GLU A 259 -28.45 11.84 14.24
N ILE A 260 -27.39 12.04 13.45
CA ILE A 260 -27.15 11.29 12.21
C ILE A 260 -26.87 9.81 12.52
N CYS A 261 -25.95 9.52 13.44
CA CYS A 261 -25.65 8.15 13.86
C CYS A 261 -26.90 7.44 14.43
N GLU A 262 -27.64 8.10 15.33
CA GLU A 262 -28.89 7.57 15.90
C GLU A 262 -29.95 7.31 14.81
N ALA A 263 -30.03 8.16 13.78
CA ALA A 263 -30.94 7.93 12.66
C ALA A 263 -30.54 6.70 11.85
N ALA A 264 -29.25 6.54 11.55
CA ALA A 264 -28.74 5.37 10.84
C ALA A 264 -29.01 4.08 11.63
N GLU A 265 -28.76 4.06 12.94
CA GLU A 265 -29.03 2.89 13.79
C GLU A 265 -30.51 2.55 13.89
N ARG A 266 -31.37 3.55 14.09
CA ARG A 266 -32.82 3.37 14.25
C ARG A 266 -33.47 2.71 13.04
N HIS A 267 -32.94 2.94 11.84
CA HIS A 267 -33.46 2.37 10.60
C HIS A 267 -32.85 1.01 10.26
N LEU A 268 -31.83 0.55 10.99
CA LEU A 268 -31.23 -0.78 10.72
C LEU A 268 -32.28 -1.88 10.94
N PRO A 269 -32.39 -2.84 10.00
CA PRO A 269 -33.32 -3.96 10.16
C PRO A 269 -32.88 -4.88 11.31
N PRO A 270 -33.83 -5.47 12.05
CA PRO A 270 -33.52 -6.40 13.14
C PRO A 270 -32.85 -7.68 12.61
N LYS A 271 -31.77 -8.12 13.25
CA LYS A 271 -31.03 -9.35 12.90
C LYS A 271 -31.80 -10.63 13.32
N PRO A 272 -31.67 -11.74 12.56
CA PRO A 272 -31.02 -11.85 11.25
C PRO A 272 -31.93 -11.33 10.13
N TYR A 273 -31.37 -10.61 9.16
CA TYR A 273 -32.06 -10.19 7.95
C TYR A 273 -31.27 -10.57 6.70
N ILE A 274 -31.97 -10.68 5.56
CA ILE A 274 -31.33 -10.95 4.27
C ILE A 274 -30.90 -9.63 3.66
N LYS A 275 -29.59 -9.49 3.46
CA LYS A 275 -29.01 -8.34 2.75
C LYS A 275 -29.40 -8.43 1.26
N SER A 276 -30.02 -7.37 0.74
CA SER A 276 -30.47 -7.27 -0.65
C SER A 276 -30.39 -5.82 -1.11
N GLU A 277 -30.19 -5.59 -2.41
CA GLU A 277 -30.15 -4.23 -2.97
C GLU A 277 -31.43 -3.44 -2.68
N GLN A 278 -32.60 -4.11 -2.73
CA GLN A 278 -33.87 -3.44 -2.43
C GLN A 278 -33.96 -3.03 -0.95
N GLY A 279 -33.54 -3.91 -0.04
CA GLY A 279 -33.51 -3.62 1.40
C GLY A 279 -32.56 -2.45 1.72
N GLN A 280 -31.38 -2.46 1.09
CA GLN A 280 -30.43 -1.35 1.21
C GLN A 280 -31.01 -0.03 0.71
N ARG A 281 -31.63 0.00 -0.48
CA ARG A 281 -32.22 1.25 -1.01
C ARG A 281 -33.32 1.77 -0.08
N MET A 282 -34.12 0.88 0.50
CA MET A 282 -35.15 1.26 1.47
C MET A 282 -34.54 1.84 2.75
N TYR A 283 -33.50 1.21 3.28
CA TYR A 283 -32.74 1.70 4.43
C TYR A 283 -32.14 3.08 4.16
N GLY A 284 -31.38 3.21 3.07
CA GLY A 284 -30.75 4.47 2.67
C GLY A 284 -31.76 5.61 2.54
N ASN A 285 -32.86 5.40 1.81
CA ASN A 285 -33.92 6.41 1.67
C ASN A 285 -34.49 6.87 3.03
N ALA A 286 -34.70 5.94 3.97
CA ALA A 286 -35.25 6.26 5.28
C ALA A 286 -34.26 7.08 6.13
N VAL A 287 -32.97 6.72 6.09
CA VAL A 287 -31.90 7.47 6.75
C VAL A 287 -31.78 8.86 6.13
N PHE A 288 -31.67 8.96 4.80
CA PHE A 288 -31.52 10.24 4.09
C PHE A 288 -32.70 11.20 4.31
N ASP A 289 -33.92 10.70 4.45
CA ASP A 289 -35.07 11.54 4.79
C ASP A 289 -34.97 12.15 6.20
N ASP A 290 -34.29 11.50 7.13
CA ASP A 290 -33.99 12.04 8.45
C ASP A 290 -32.77 12.97 8.44
N LEU A 291 -31.72 12.64 7.67
CA LEU A 291 -30.55 13.53 7.47
C LEU A 291 -30.98 14.92 6.96
N LYS A 292 -31.88 14.99 5.97
CA LYS A 292 -32.43 16.27 5.48
C LYS A 292 -33.06 17.12 6.59
N LYS A 293 -33.76 16.49 7.54
CA LYS A 293 -34.39 17.19 8.68
C LYS A 293 -33.34 17.64 9.69
N ILE A 294 -32.32 16.81 9.92
CA ILE A 294 -31.21 17.10 10.82
C ILE A 294 -30.40 18.28 10.28
N PHE A 295 -29.98 18.25 9.02
CA PHE A 295 -29.26 19.37 8.39
C PHE A 295 -30.06 20.67 8.39
N ALA A 296 -31.35 20.62 8.08
CA ALA A 296 -32.23 21.79 8.17
C ALA A 296 -32.35 22.34 9.61
N LYS A 297 -32.28 21.49 10.63
CA LYS A 297 -32.32 21.88 12.05
C LYS A 297 -31.01 22.54 12.50
N HIS A 298 -29.88 22.07 11.99
CA HIS A 298 -28.54 22.57 12.35
C HIS A 298 -27.97 23.57 11.35
N GLU A 299 -28.79 24.05 10.41
CA GLU A 299 -28.43 25.07 9.40
C GLU A 299 -27.24 24.67 8.51
N VAL A 300 -27.06 23.38 8.25
CA VAL A 300 -26.05 22.86 7.31
C VAL A 300 -26.61 22.87 5.90
N ASP A 301 -25.86 23.48 4.97
CA ASP A 301 -26.22 23.48 3.56
C ASP A 301 -26.01 22.07 2.98
N PHE A 302 -27.04 21.53 2.34
CA PHE A 302 -27.03 20.18 1.79
C PHE A 302 -27.80 20.18 0.48
N ASP A 303 -27.07 20.17 -0.63
CA ASP A 303 -27.64 20.04 -1.96
C ASP A 303 -27.26 18.67 -2.57
N PRO A 304 -28.13 17.65 -2.45
CA PRO A 304 -27.87 16.34 -3.04
C PRO A 304 -27.89 16.34 -4.58
N SER A 305 -28.17 17.47 -5.23
CA SER A 305 -28.09 17.65 -6.68
C SER A 305 -26.79 18.31 -7.15
N ASP A 306 -25.98 18.84 -6.24
CA ASP A 306 -24.66 19.37 -6.55
C ASP A 306 -23.65 18.22 -6.65
N LEU A 307 -23.20 17.94 -7.89
CA LEU A 307 -22.21 16.91 -8.16
C LEU A 307 -20.79 17.28 -7.68
N SER A 308 -20.57 18.54 -7.27
CA SER A 308 -19.30 19.01 -6.70
C SER A 308 -19.28 18.98 -5.17
N ASP A 309 -20.42 18.81 -4.53
CA ASP A 309 -20.51 18.56 -3.10
C ASP A 309 -20.18 17.07 -2.85
N LEU A 310 -19.10 16.82 -2.10
CA LEU A 310 -18.67 15.47 -1.75
C LEU A 310 -19.53 14.88 -0.61
N THR A 311 -20.18 15.75 0.17
CA THR A 311 -20.95 15.39 1.37
C THR A 311 -22.03 14.34 1.09
N PRO A 312 -22.91 14.50 0.08
CA PRO A 312 -23.93 13.51 -0.23
C PRO A 312 -23.31 12.16 -0.64
N GLY A 313 -22.20 12.18 -1.39
CA GLY A 313 -21.52 10.97 -1.83
C GLY A 313 -20.89 10.20 -0.68
N TYR A 314 -20.21 10.89 0.22
CA TYR A 314 -19.56 10.29 1.39
C TYR A 314 -20.57 9.72 2.39
N LEU A 315 -21.66 10.46 2.65
CA LEU A 315 -22.74 9.99 3.52
C LEU A 315 -23.47 8.80 2.90
N ASP A 316 -23.71 8.78 1.58
CA ASP A 316 -24.35 7.63 0.90
C ASP A 316 -23.51 6.36 1.05
N LYS A 317 -22.18 6.47 0.86
CA LYS A 317 -21.29 5.34 1.09
C LYS A 317 -21.24 4.92 2.57
N TRP A 318 -21.16 5.87 3.51
CA TRP A 318 -21.17 5.51 4.93
C TRP A 318 -22.46 4.76 5.32
N VAL A 319 -23.62 5.24 4.88
CA VAL A 319 -24.92 4.56 5.07
C VAL A 319 -24.91 3.19 4.40
N TYR A 320 -24.36 3.07 3.19
CA TYR A 320 -24.19 1.79 2.48
C TYR A 320 -23.38 0.80 3.33
N ASP A 321 -22.21 1.21 3.80
CA ASP A 321 -21.28 0.36 4.55
C ASP A 321 -21.93 -0.10 5.88
N LYS A 322 -22.62 0.80 6.59
CA LYS A 322 -23.31 0.49 7.86
C LYS A 322 -24.35 -0.64 7.70
N TYR A 323 -25.09 -0.66 6.60
CA TYR A 323 -26.06 -1.75 6.31
C TYR A 323 -25.38 -3.10 6.04
N TYR A 324 -24.14 -3.11 5.53
CA TYR A 324 -23.43 -4.33 5.20
C TYR A 324 -22.50 -4.83 6.31
N GLU A 325 -22.03 -3.97 7.20
CA GLU A 325 -21.16 -4.33 8.32
C GLU A 325 -21.93 -4.88 9.53
N GLU A 326 -23.15 -4.38 9.77
CA GLU A 326 -24.04 -4.87 10.85
C GLU A 326 -24.88 -6.07 10.40
#